data_AF-A0A397B8N3-F1
#
_entry.id   AF-A0A397B8N3-F1
#
_cell.length_a   1.000
_cell.length_b   1.000
_cell.length_c   1.000
_cell.angle_alpha   90.00
_cell.angle_beta   90.00
_cell.angle_gamma   90.00
#
_symmetry.space_group_name_H-M   'P 1'
#
loop_
_entity.id
_entity.type
_entity.pdbx_description
1 polymer ?
#
loop_
_entity_poly.entity_id
_entity_poly.type
_entity_poly.pdbx_seq_one_letter_code
_entity_poly.pdbx_strand_id
1 'polypeptide(L)'
;MGIGRRELTNDEREAILRETLLKSTDGFPTRLPRGFGPYLASKYHCHVSCIRKVLARAKAQGVADGNMNVSVASLKKGKVGRKHAFTEAEIMAKLLQVPLVDRTSLRSISAHTGISRTSLHRYLKLGRFQSYAAGMEA
;
A
#
# COMPACT_ATOMS: atom_id res chain seq x y z
N MET A 1 -10.00 -21.47 7.68
CA MET A 1 -9.37 -20.19 8.10
C MET A 1 -9.76 -19.93 9.55
N GLY A 2 -8.80 -19.72 10.46
CA GLY A 2 -9.13 -19.45 11.86
C GLY A 2 -9.88 -18.13 12.03
N ILE A 3 -10.82 -18.08 12.98
CA ILE A 3 -11.54 -16.88 13.40
C ILE A 3 -10.50 -15.79 13.71
N GLY A 4 -10.56 -14.66 13.00
CA GLY A 4 -9.68 -13.51 13.22
C GLY A 4 -8.53 -13.28 12.22
N ARG A 5 -8.35 -14.14 11.19
CA ARG A 5 -7.37 -13.89 10.10
C ARG A 5 -7.96 -13.28 8.83
N ARG A 6 -9.27 -13.01 8.83
CA ARG A 6 -9.98 -12.43 7.67
C ARG A 6 -9.61 -10.94 7.52
N GLU A 7 -9.34 -10.53 6.28
CA GLU A 7 -9.19 -9.11 5.94
C GLU A 7 -10.58 -8.50 5.72
N LEU A 8 -10.82 -7.35 6.34
CA LEU A 8 -12.04 -6.56 6.13
C LEU A 8 -12.01 -5.89 4.76
N THR A 9 -13.15 -5.90 4.05
CA THR A 9 -13.31 -5.09 2.84
C THR A 9 -13.32 -3.59 3.17
N ASN A 10 -13.14 -2.73 2.17
CA ASN A 10 -13.21 -1.29 2.40
C ASN A 10 -14.62 -0.88 2.87
N ASP A 11 -15.66 -1.49 2.30
CA ASP A 11 -17.05 -1.22 2.69
C ASP A 11 -17.33 -1.61 4.15
N GLU A 12 -16.80 -2.74 4.61
CA GLU A 12 -16.88 -3.16 6.02
C GLU A 12 -16.14 -2.19 6.94
N ARG A 13 -14.95 -1.71 6.52
CA ARG A 13 -14.18 -0.72 7.28
C ARG A 13 -14.95 0.60 7.42
N GLU A 14 -15.61 1.05 6.36
CA GLU A 14 -16.45 2.25 6.39
C GLU A 14 -17.72 2.04 7.23
N ALA A 15 -18.35 0.87 7.13
CA ALA A 15 -19.52 0.53 7.95
C ALA A 15 -19.17 0.55 9.45
N ILE A 16 -18.00 0.03 9.86
CA ILE A 16 -17.50 0.12 11.23
C ILE A 16 -17.40 1.58 11.70
N LEU A 17 -16.86 2.47 10.85
CA LEU A 17 -16.75 3.89 11.17
C LEU A 17 -18.15 4.53 11.33
N ARG A 18 -19.05 4.31 10.37
CA ARG A 18 -20.42 4.83 10.39
C ARG A 18 -21.20 4.37 11.62
N GLU A 19 -21.12 3.08 11.97
CA GLU A 19 -21.78 2.53 13.17
C GLU A 19 -21.21 3.11 14.46
N THR A 20 -19.90 3.35 14.50
CA THR A 20 -19.26 3.98 15.66
C THR A 20 -19.71 5.42 15.84
N LEU A 21 -19.81 6.18 14.74
CA LEU A 21 -20.34 7.55 14.76
C LEU A 21 -21.81 7.57 15.19
N LEU A 22 -22.64 6.69 14.64
CA LEU A 22 -24.07 6.61 14.98
C LEU A 22 -24.30 6.25 16.46
N LYS A 23 -23.42 5.43 17.05
CA LYS A 23 -23.53 5.04 18.46
C LYS A 23 -23.08 6.14 19.43
N SER A 24 -22.35 7.14 18.95
CA SER A 24 -21.73 8.15 19.80
C SER A 24 -22.59 9.41 19.84
N THR A 25 -22.96 9.86 21.04
CA THR A 25 -23.90 10.98 21.24
C THR A 25 -23.29 12.34 20.91
N ASP A 26 -22.01 12.54 21.25
CA ASP A 26 -21.34 13.85 21.18
C ASP A 26 -20.15 13.88 20.22
N GLY A 27 -20.25 13.15 19.09
CA GLY A 27 -19.18 13.04 18.10
C GLY A 27 -18.25 11.84 18.33
N PHE A 28 -17.07 11.84 17.71
CA PHE A 28 -16.21 10.65 17.72
C PHE A 28 -15.63 10.38 19.13
N PRO A 29 -15.84 9.18 19.69
CA PRO A 29 -15.56 8.93 21.08
C PRO A 29 -14.04 8.84 21.33
N THR A 30 -13.55 9.46 22.40
CA THR A 30 -12.16 9.35 22.83
C THR A 30 -11.78 7.90 23.18
N ARG A 31 -12.75 7.15 23.74
CA ARG A 31 -12.69 5.72 24.03
C ARG A 31 -14.00 5.05 23.62
N LEU A 32 -13.89 3.88 22.99
CA LEU A 32 -15.06 3.06 22.66
C LEU A 32 -15.81 2.64 23.93
N PRO A 33 -17.16 2.68 23.92
CA PRO A 33 -17.97 2.16 25.01
C PRO A 33 -17.60 0.70 25.35
N ARG A 34 -17.73 0.36 26.64
CA ARG A 34 -17.42 -1.00 27.12
C ARG A 34 -18.25 -2.04 26.35
N GLY A 35 -17.60 -3.09 25.86
CA GLY A 35 -18.26 -4.15 25.10
C GLY A 35 -18.58 -3.82 23.64
N PHE A 36 -18.53 -2.55 23.21
CA PHE A 36 -18.86 -2.16 21.84
C PHE A 36 -17.81 -2.65 20.82
N GLY A 37 -16.52 -2.60 21.17
CA GLY A 37 -15.45 -3.18 20.34
C GLY A 37 -15.63 -4.69 20.10
N PRO A 38 -15.80 -5.52 21.15
CA PRO A 38 -16.16 -6.94 21.02
C PRO A 38 -17.44 -7.17 20.20
N TYR A 39 -18.48 -6.35 20.39
CA TYR A 39 -19.71 -6.44 19.61
C TYR A 39 -19.44 -6.26 18.10
N LEU A 40 -18.73 -5.20 17.71
CA LEU A 40 -18.35 -4.98 16.30
C LEU A 40 -17.46 -6.11 15.78
N ALA A 41 -16.54 -6.60 16.59
CA ALA A 41 -15.64 -7.70 16.21
C ALA A 41 -16.43 -8.98 15.87
N SER A 42 -17.42 -9.33 16.68
CA SER A 42 -18.33 -10.45 16.41
C SER A 42 -19.17 -10.22 15.16
N LYS A 43 -19.76 -9.01 15.01
CA LYS A 43 -20.60 -8.65 13.85
C LYS A 43 -19.85 -8.75 12.52
N TYR A 44 -18.64 -8.21 12.46
CA TYR A 44 -17.79 -8.23 11.25
C TYR A 44 -16.87 -9.45 11.16
N HIS A 45 -17.04 -10.44 12.04
CA HIS A 45 -16.28 -11.70 12.03
C HIS A 45 -14.76 -11.47 11.99
N CYS A 46 -14.28 -10.49 12.77
CA CYS A 46 -12.89 -10.08 12.81
C CYS A 46 -12.36 -9.99 14.25
N HIS A 47 -11.06 -9.83 14.41
CA HIS A 47 -10.48 -9.62 15.73
C HIS A 47 -10.70 -8.18 16.21
N VAL A 48 -10.87 -7.96 17.52
CA VAL A 48 -11.09 -6.62 18.12
C VAL A 48 -9.98 -5.63 17.75
N SER A 49 -8.76 -6.13 17.51
CA SER A 49 -7.64 -5.29 17.04
C SER A 49 -7.87 -4.70 15.65
N CYS A 50 -8.61 -5.36 14.76
CA CYS A 50 -8.99 -4.82 13.45
C CYS A 50 -9.90 -3.61 13.60
N ILE A 51 -10.94 -3.72 14.44
CA ILE A 51 -11.85 -2.61 14.78
C ILE A 51 -11.05 -1.41 15.30
N ARG A 52 -10.15 -1.65 16.28
CA ARG A 52 -9.30 -0.59 16.85
C ARG A 52 -8.40 0.08 15.80
N LYS A 53 -7.82 -0.68 14.87
CA LYS A 53 -6.97 -0.15 13.79
C LYS A 53 -7.75 0.72 12.81
N VAL A 54 -8.98 0.32 12.46
CA VAL A 54 -9.87 1.12 11.59
C VAL A 54 -10.17 2.46 12.24
N LEU A 55 -10.57 2.45 13.51
CA LEU A 55 -10.94 3.65 14.25
C LEU A 55 -9.73 4.55 14.57
N ALA A 56 -8.58 3.96 14.89
CA ALA A 56 -7.33 4.71 15.07
C ALA A 56 -6.91 5.44 13.79
N ARG A 57 -7.12 4.83 12.62
CA ARG A 57 -6.89 5.48 11.32
C ARG A 57 -7.82 6.68 11.10
N ALA A 58 -9.09 6.54 11.44
CA ALA A 58 -10.04 7.64 11.34
C ALA A 58 -9.66 8.80 12.27
N LYS A 59 -9.30 8.47 13.52
CA LYS A 59 -8.82 9.43 14.51
C LYS A 59 -7.57 10.17 14.05
N ALA A 60 -6.60 9.47 13.45
CA ALA A 60 -5.38 10.08 12.92
C ALA A 60 -5.63 11.05 11.75
N GLN A 61 -6.80 10.99 11.11
CA GLN A 61 -7.21 11.91 10.06
C GLN A 61 -8.08 13.06 10.58
N GLY A 62 -8.28 13.18 11.90
CA GLY A 62 -8.99 14.31 12.51
C GLY A 62 -10.51 14.14 12.60
N VAL A 63 -11.04 12.91 12.53
CA VAL A 63 -12.50 12.69 12.69
C VAL A 63 -13.02 13.14 14.07
N ALA A 64 -12.15 13.16 15.08
CA ALA A 64 -12.46 13.68 16.41
C ALA A 64 -12.50 15.21 16.46
N ASP A 65 -11.80 15.87 15.53
CA ASP A 65 -11.67 17.34 15.46
C ASP A 65 -12.67 17.94 14.43
N GLY A 66 -13.63 17.13 13.96
CA GLY A 66 -14.66 17.56 13.00
C GLY A 66 -14.32 17.34 11.53
N ASN A 67 -13.19 16.70 11.19
CA ASN A 67 -12.92 16.32 9.80
C ASN A 67 -13.81 15.15 9.36
N MET A 68 -14.80 15.44 8.52
CA MET A 68 -15.71 14.42 7.97
C MET A 68 -15.16 13.73 6.71
N ASN A 69 -14.10 14.27 6.09
CA ASN A 69 -13.52 13.72 4.87
C ASN A 69 -12.39 12.73 5.19
N VAL A 70 -12.76 11.56 5.72
CA VAL A 70 -11.83 10.57 6.28
C VAL A 70 -11.93 9.25 5.53
N SER A 71 -10.78 8.67 5.17
CA SER A 71 -10.69 7.38 4.48
C SER A 71 -10.08 6.28 5.36
N VAL A 72 -10.89 5.27 5.67
CA VAL A 72 -10.49 4.08 6.44
C VAL A 72 -10.06 2.88 5.58
N ALA A 73 -9.95 3.08 4.27
CA ALA A 73 -9.57 2.05 3.31
C ALA A 73 -8.23 1.38 3.64
N SER A 74 -8.08 0.12 3.24
CA SER A 74 -6.85 -0.64 3.45
C SER A 74 -5.70 -0.11 2.60
N LEU A 75 -4.59 0.26 3.24
CA LEU A 75 -3.36 0.68 2.56
C LEU A 75 -2.54 -0.49 2.00
N LYS A 76 -2.97 -1.74 2.21
CA LYS A 76 -2.21 -2.92 1.75
C LYS A 76 -2.10 -2.96 0.23
N LYS A 77 -3.16 -2.57 -0.49
CA LYS A 77 -3.17 -2.55 -1.96
C LYS A 77 -2.00 -1.68 -2.46
N GLY A 78 -1.10 -2.26 -3.25
CA GLY A 78 0.10 -1.61 -3.77
C GLY A 78 1.27 -1.46 -2.78
N LYS A 79 1.06 -1.62 -1.47
CA LYS A 79 2.14 -1.53 -0.46
C LYS A 79 2.70 -2.89 -0.03
N VAL A 80 2.01 -3.98 -0.34
CA VAL A 80 2.44 -5.36 -0.06
C VAL A 80 3.47 -5.87 -1.07
N GLY A 81 4.16 -6.95 -0.71
CA GLY A 81 5.16 -7.61 -1.56
C GLY A 81 6.58 -7.07 -1.35
N ARG A 82 7.55 -7.78 -1.94
CA ARG A 82 8.97 -7.41 -1.89
C ARG A 82 9.15 -6.09 -2.64
N LYS A 83 9.73 -5.09 -1.98
CA LYS A 83 10.13 -3.83 -2.61
C LYS A 83 11.21 -4.09 -3.66
N HIS A 84 11.20 -3.30 -4.72
CA HIS A 84 12.26 -3.33 -5.70
C HIS A 84 13.58 -2.89 -5.05
N ALA A 85 14.66 -3.58 -5.38
CA ALA A 85 15.97 -3.32 -4.79
C ALA A 85 16.57 -1.99 -5.24
N PHE A 86 16.14 -1.49 -6.41
CA PHE A 86 16.60 -0.23 -6.98
C PHE A 86 15.42 0.66 -7.29
N THR A 87 15.58 1.96 -7.02
CA THR A 87 14.64 2.99 -7.45
C THR A 87 14.80 3.30 -8.94
N GLU A 88 13.82 3.96 -9.57
CA GLU A 88 13.93 4.38 -10.98
C GLU A 88 15.15 5.27 -11.21
N ALA A 89 15.38 6.22 -10.30
CA ALA A 89 16.53 7.11 -10.36
C ALA A 89 17.87 6.36 -10.28
N GLU A 90 17.97 5.36 -9.39
CA GLU A 90 19.17 4.52 -9.29
C GLU A 90 19.39 3.65 -10.52
N ILE A 91 18.31 3.10 -11.10
CA ILE A 91 18.39 2.32 -12.34
C ILE A 91 18.91 3.21 -13.46
N MET A 92 18.38 4.43 -13.61
CA MET A 92 18.83 5.39 -14.62
C MET A 92 20.27 5.81 -14.41
N ALA A 93 20.67 6.13 -13.18
CA ALA A 93 22.06 6.48 -12.86
C ALA A 93 23.04 5.37 -13.23
N LYS A 94 22.69 4.11 -12.94
CA LYS A 94 23.50 2.95 -13.32
C LYS A 94 23.51 2.71 -14.82
N LEU A 95 22.38 2.88 -15.51
CA LEU A 95 22.31 2.75 -16.97
C LEU A 95 23.16 3.82 -17.66
N LEU A 96 23.17 5.05 -17.16
CA LEU A 96 23.97 6.15 -17.70
C LEU A 96 25.49 5.88 -17.63
N GLN A 97 25.95 5.08 -16.67
CA GLN A 97 27.35 4.65 -16.57
C GLN A 97 27.74 3.59 -17.61
N VAL A 98 26.78 2.87 -18.19
CA VAL A 98 27.04 1.84 -19.22
C VAL A 98 27.29 2.55 -20.57
N PRO A 99 28.34 2.21 -21.33
CA PRO A 99 28.53 2.74 -22.69
C PRO A 99 27.31 2.44 -23.59
N LEU A 100 26.98 3.32 -24.53
CA LEU A 100 25.77 3.18 -25.37
C LEU A 100 25.72 1.85 -26.14
N VAL A 101 26.87 1.37 -26.62
CA VAL A 101 27.02 0.10 -27.35
C VAL A 101 26.57 -1.10 -26.50
N ASP A 102 26.82 -1.03 -25.19
CA ASP A 102 26.54 -2.11 -24.23
C ASP A 102 25.14 -2.04 -23.62
N ARG A 103 24.34 -1.02 -23.94
CA ARG A 103 22.93 -0.87 -23.49
C ARG A 103 21.93 -1.65 -24.35
N THR A 104 22.40 -2.42 -25.33
CA THR A 104 21.56 -3.17 -26.27
C THR A 104 20.96 -4.43 -25.66
N SER A 105 21.70 -5.12 -24.78
CA SER A 105 21.28 -6.39 -24.20
C SER A 105 21.19 -6.34 -22.67
N LEU A 106 20.15 -6.95 -22.10
CA LEU A 106 20.03 -7.09 -20.64
C LEU A 106 21.19 -7.88 -20.02
N ARG A 107 21.85 -8.73 -20.81
CA ARG A 107 23.04 -9.49 -20.36
C ARG A 107 24.23 -8.54 -20.18
N SER A 108 24.50 -7.68 -21.15
CA SER A 108 25.56 -6.68 -21.10
C SER A 108 25.31 -5.67 -19.97
N ILE A 109 24.10 -5.13 -19.89
CA ILE A 109 23.71 -4.21 -18.79
C ILE A 109 23.90 -4.88 -17.43
N SER A 110 23.53 -6.15 -17.28
CA SER A 110 23.70 -6.88 -16.03
C SER A 110 25.17 -6.99 -15.62
N ALA A 111 26.07 -7.27 -16.58
CA ALA A 111 27.50 -7.35 -16.34
C ALA A 111 28.10 -6.02 -15.87
N HIS A 112 27.68 -4.89 -16.45
CA HIS A 112 28.20 -3.57 -16.07
C HIS A 112 27.56 -2.98 -14.80
N THR A 113 26.26 -3.18 -14.57
CA THR A 113 25.52 -2.51 -13.48
C THR A 113 25.44 -3.33 -12.18
N GLY A 114 25.79 -4.62 -12.25
CA GLY A 114 25.60 -5.59 -11.17
C GLY A 114 24.13 -5.91 -10.86
N ILE A 115 23.18 -5.38 -11.64
CA ILE A 115 21.76 -5.69 -11.49
C ILE A 115 21.48 -7.02 -12.18
N SER A 116 20.78 -7.94 -11.51
CA SER A 116 20.48 -9.24 -12.12
C SER A 116 19.61 -9.11 -13.38
N ARG A 117 19.87 -9.96 -14.38
CA ARG A 117 19.09 -10.00 -15.65
C ARG A 117 17.58 -10.14 -15.41
N THR A 118 17.18 -10.92 -14.41
CA THR A 118 15.76 -11.11 -14.04
C THR A 118 15.13 -9.83 -13.49
N SER A 119 15.88 -9.05 -12.70
CA SER A 119 15.41 -7.76 -12.19
C SER A 119 15.29 -6.75 -13.32
N LEU A 120 16.29 -6.66 -14.19
CA LEU A 120 16.25 -5.79 -15.37
C LEU A 120 15.07 -6.11 -16.29
N HIS A 121 14.83 -7.39 -16.58
CA HIS A 121 13.68 -7.81 -17.39
C HIS A 121 12.34 -7.43 -16.73
N ARG A 122 12.23 -7.56 -15.41
CA ARG A 122 11.03 -7.12 -14.67
C ARG A 122 10.85 -5.60 -14.74
N TYR A 123 11.93 -4.84 -14.54
CA TYR A 123 11.90 -3.38 -14.61
C TYR A 123 11.50 -2.86 -16.00
N LEU A 124 11.99 -3.51 -17.06
CA LEU A 124 11.57 -3.22 -18.44
C LEU A 124 10.07 -3.47 -18.64
N LYS A 125 9.53 -4.61 -18.18
CA LYS A 125 8.08 -4.89 -18.25
C LYS A 125 7.21 -3.93 -17.44
N LEU A 126 7.76 -3.35 -16.38
CA LEU A 126 7.09 -2.36 -15.54
C LEU A 126 7.25 -0.92 -16.07
N GLY A 127 7.94 -0.72 -17.19
CA GLY A 127 8.20 0.61 -17.75
C GLY A 127 9.13 1.49 -16.90
N ARG A 128 9.91 0.88 -16.00
CA ARG A 128 10.82 1.60 -15.09
C ARG A 128 12.07 2.15 -15.80
N PHE A 129 12.39 1.57 -16.95
CA PHE A 129 13.32 2.11 -17.94
C PHE A 129 12.94 1.56 -19.32
N GLN A 130 13.32 2.27 -20.38
CA GLN A 130 13.00 1.89 -21.76
C GLN A 130 14.19 1.22 -22.44
N SER A 131 13.90 0.36 -23.43
CA SER A 131 14.93 -0.13 -24.34
C SER A 131 15.43 1.01 -25.22
N TYR A 132 16.72 1.01 -25.53
CA TYR A 132 17.33 2.04 -26.37
C TYR A 132 16.65 2.17 -27.74
N ALA A 133 16.21 1.05 -28.33
CA ALA A 133 15.48 1.04 -29.60
C ALA A 133 14.13 1.77 -29.57
N ALA A 134 13.49 1.91 -28.40
CA ALA A 134 12.22 2.60 -28.26
C ALA A 134 12.37 4.11 -28.01
N GLY A 135 13.57 4.58 -27.64
CA GLY A 135 13.85 6.01 -27.40
C GLY A 135 14.46 6.74 -28.59
N MET A 136 14.56 6.09 -29.75
CA MET A 136 15.13 6.65 -30.98
C MET A 136 14.05 7.21 -31.94
N GLU A 137 12.78 7.23 -31.50
CA GLU A 137 11.68 7.95 -32.14
C GLU A 137 11.19 9.08 -31.21
N ALA A 138 11.90 10.20 -31.22
CA ALA A 138 11.43 11.51 -30.73
C ALA A 138 12.27 12.62 -31.35
#